data_AF-A0A4Q3HYF3-F1
#
_entry.id   AF-A0A4Q3HYF3-F1
#
_cell.length_a   1.000
_cell.length_b   1.000
_cell.length_c   1.000
_cell.angle_alpha   90.00
_cell.angle_beta   90.00
_cell.angle_gamma   90.00
#
_symmetry.space_group_name_H-M   'P 1'
#
loop_
_entity.id
_entity.type
_entity.pdbx_description
1 polymer ?
#
loop_
_entity_poly.entity_id
_entity_poly.type
_entity_poly.pdbx_seq_one_letter_code
_entity_poly.pdbx_strand_id
1 'polypeptide(L)'
;ITAHDGFTLNDMVSYNEKHNDENGEDNNDGHNDNRSYNYGEEGPTEDEGINAVRERQKRNFLATLMFSHGTPMLLAGDEFGRSQLGNNNGYCQDSEISWVAWENLPESNEQLREFTRQIIKLRHEQPLLRRENWRDGMDIKWFNAGGGFQTSEQWDEGSTIGLYIGRGDLKEEEGIWHDVLLLFNPFEGNVPFQIPQFGEGGWVLEMTTSDYSKKGLVITKERDFELEGRSLALFRRP
;
A
#
# COMPACT_ATOMS: atom_id res chain seq x y z
N ILE A 1 -5.60 3.40 -8.00
CA ILE A 1 -5.82 2.00 -7.60
C ILE A 1 -6.87 1.43 -8.54
N THR A 2 -6.60 0.27 -9.08
CA THR A 2 -6.79 -0.13 -10.48
C THR A 2 -8.18 -0.69 -10.80
N ALA A 3 -8.49 -0.72 -12.10
CA ALA A 3 -9.68 -1.31 -12.69
C ALA A 3 -9.35 -1.84 -14.09
N HIS A 4 -10.34 -2.32 -14.83
CA HIS A 4 -10.13 -2.70 -16.23
C HIS A 4 -9.81 -1.51 -17.13
N ASP A 5 -10.28 -0.31 -16.76
CA ASP A 5 -9.90 0.95 -17.41
C ASP A 5 -8.57 1.45 -16.84
N GLY A 6 -7.59 1.68 -17.71
CA GLY A 6 -6.26 2.16 -17.33
C GLY A 6 -5.26 1.03 -17.09
N PHE A 7 -4.18 1.37 -16.38
CA PHE A 7 -3.12 0.41 -16.06
C PHE A 7 -3.55 -0.63 -15.02
N THR A 8 -2.93 -1.81 -15.10
CA THR A 8 -2.81 -2.73 -13.97
C THR A 8 -1.94 -2.14 -12.86
N LEU A 9 -1.88 -2.78 -11.70
CA LEU A 9 -1.06 -2.28 -10.60
C LEU A 9 0.43 -2.34 -10.94
N ASN A 10 0.84 -3.40 -11.64
CA ASN A 10 2.22 -3.54 -12.08
C ASN A 10 2.60 -2.46 -13.10
N ASP A 11 1.69 -2.16 -14.03
CA ASP A 11 1.98 -1.19 -15.09
C ASP A 11 1.95 0.24 -14.57
N MET A 12 1.09 0.54 -13.59
CA MET A 12 1.04 1.85 -12.90
C MET A 12 2.37 2.23 -12.23
N VAL A 13 3.20 1.24 -11.86
CA VAL A 13 4.52 1.48 -11.28
C VAL A 13 5.66 1.23 -12.26
N SER A 14 5.35 0.91 -13.52
CA SER A 14 6.36 0.53 -14.53
C SER A 14 6.34 1.41 -15.78
N TYR A 15 5.27 2.18 -16.01
CA TYR A 15 5.09 2.99 -17.21
C TYR A 15 4.63 4.41 -16.87
N ASN A 16 5.24 5.42 -17.50
CA ASN A 16 4.77 6.81 -17.46
C ASN A 16 3.80 7.10 -18.61
N GLU A 17 4.02 6.46 -19.76
CA GLU A 17 3.23 6.65 -20.97
C GLU A 17 2.43 5.39 -21.30
N LYS A 18 1.34 5.54 -22.04
CA LYS A 18 0.58 4.41 -22.57
C LYS A 18 1.24 3.85 -23.83
N HIS A 19 1.20 2.53 -23.97
CA HIS A 19 1.73 1.74 -25.09
C HIS A 19 0.59 0.93 -25.69
N ASN A 20 -0.38 1.63 -26.30
CA ASN A 20 -1.59 1.03 -26.88
C ASN A 20 -1.42 0.71 -28.37
N ASP A 21 -0.20 0.71 -28.91
CA ASP A 21 0.08 0.56 -30.35
C ASP A 21 -0.55 -0.72 -30.95
N GLU A 22 -0.54 -1.81 -30.18
CA GLU A 22 -1.14 -3.10 -30.57
C GLU A 22 -2.67 -3.04 -30.75
N ASN A 23 -3.33 -1.97 -30.32
CA ASN A 23 -4.77 -1.74 -30.55
C ASN A 23 -5.07 -1.28 -31.99
N GLY A 24 -4.05 -0.80 -32.73
CA GLY A 24 -4.19 -0.39 -34.14
C GLY A 24 -4.81 1.00 -34.33
N GLU A 25 -4.82 1.85 -33.30
CA GLU A 25 -5.38 3.21 -33.32
C GLU A 25 -4.29 4.30 -33.22
N ASP A 26 -3.05 3.99 -33.63
CA ASP A 26 -1.88 4.87 -33.58
C ASP A 26 -1.66 5.48 -32.17
N ASN A 27 -1.90 4.67 -31.12
CA ASN A 27 -1.82 5.05 -29.70
C ASN A 27 -2.73 6.25 -29.30
N ASN A 28 -3.80 6.53 -30.06
CA ASN A 28 -4.73 7.63 -29.76
C ASN A 28 -5.81 7.25 -28.74
N ASP A 29 -6.02 5.97 -28.50
CA ASP A 29 -7.01 5.43 -27.57
C ASP A 29 -6.47 5.33 -26.14
N GLY A 30 -7.35 5.24 -25.14
CA GLY A 30 -6.97 5.21 -23.72
C GLY A 30 -6.63 6.59 -23.13
N HIS A 31 -6.50 6.64 -21.81
CA HIS A 31 -6.29 7.89 -21.06
C HIS A 31 -4.82 8.34 -21.10
N ASN A 32 -4.56 9.65 -21.14
CA ASN A 32 -3.17 10.19 -21.17
C ASN A 32 -2.63 10.58 -19.79
N ASP A 33 -3.49 10.85 -18.80
CA ASP A 33 -3.08 11.15 -17.41
C ASP A 33 -3.34 9.93 -16.52
N ASN A 34 -2.36 9.05 -16.40
CA ASN A 34 -2.48 7.79 -15.67
C ASN A 34 -2.12 7.90 -14.19
N ARG A 35 -1.53 9.04 -13.75
CA ARG A 35 -0.95 9.21 -12.41
C ARG A 35 -0.03 8.03 -12.01
N SER A 36 0.72 7.53 -12.98
CA SER A 36 1.69 6.46 -12.84
C SER A 36 3.10 7.03 -12.67
N TYR A 37 4.04 6.17 -12.26
CA TYR A 37 5.45 6.54 -12.21
C TYR A 37 6.31 5.30 -12.47
N ASN A 38 7.23 5.39 -13.43
CA ASN A 38 8.05 4.25 -13.88
C ASN A 38 9.34 4.06 -13.05
N TYR A 39 9.65 5.01 -12.18
CA TYR A 39 10.82 5.01 -11.29
C TYR A 39 12.19 5.08 -11.99
N GLY A 40 12.23 5.54 -13.24
CA GLY A 40 13.46 5.83 -13.97
C GLY A 40 13.60 5.09 -15.29
N GLU A 41 12.93 3.94 -15.44
CA GLU A 41 12.95 3.14 -16.66
C GLU A 41 11.53 2.81 -17.11
N GLU A 42 11.26 2.86 -18.41
CA GLU A 42 9.92 2.56 -18.96
C GLU A 42 9.81 1.06 -19.24
N GLY A 43 8.85 0.38 -18.61
CA GLY A 43 8.63 -1.05 -18.76
C GLY A 43 9.59 -1.95 -17.98
N PRO A 44 9.78 -3.22 -18.40
CA PRO A 44 10.65 -4.19 -17.72
C PRO A 44 12.11 -3.72 -17.64
N THR A 45 12.78 -4.04 -16.53
CA THR A 45 14.17 -3.66 -16.27
C THR A 45 14.89 -4.73 -15.46
N GLU A 46 16.22 -4.80 -15.62
CA GLU A 46 17.13 -5.60 -14.80
C GLU A 46 17.73 -4.79 -13.63
N ASP A 47 17.42 -3.50 -13.50
CA ASP A 47 17.86 -2.68 -12.36
C ASP A 47 17.13 -3.13 -11.09
N GLU A 48 17.86 -3.84 -10.22
CA GLU A 48 17.34 -4.36 -8.95
C GLU A 48 16.82 -3.24 -8.02
N GLY A 49 17.40 -2.04 -8.08
CA GLY A 49 16.98 -0.89 -7.29
C GLY A 49 15.62 -0.37 -7.73
N ILE A 50 15.41 -0.21 -9.03
CA ILE A 50 14.11 0.18 -9.60
C ILE A 50 13.06 -0.89 -9.29
N ASN A 51 13.38 -2.16 -9.53
CA ASN A 51 12.48 -3.28 -9.25
C ASN A 51 12.09 -3.34 -7.76
N ALA A 52 13.04 -3.17 -6.84
CA ALA A 52 12.77 -3.14 -5.40
C ALA A 52 11.81 -2.00 -5.00
N VAL A 53 11.97 -0.81 -5.61
CA VAL A 53 11.05 0.31 -5.38
C VAL A 53 9.66 -0.01 -5.94
N ARG A 54 9.55 -0.53 -7.16
CA ARG A 54 8.27 -0.93 -7.77
C ARG A 54 7.52 -1.95 -6.94
N GLU A 55 8.21 -3.00 -6.46
CA GLU A 55 7.63 -3.99 -5.56
C GLU A 55 7.11 -3.35 -4.25
N ARG A 56 7.86 -2.41 -3.67
CA ARG A 56 7.43 -1.65 -2.49
C ARG A 56 6.18 -0.81 -2.79
N GLN A 57 6.09 -0.19 -3.96
CA GLN A 57 4.91 0.58 -4.35
C GLN A 57 3.68 -0.26 -4.58
N LYS A 58 3.81 -1.43 -5.21
CA LYS A 58 2.69 -2.39 -5.33
C LYS A 58 2.14 -2.71 -3.94
N ARG A 59 3.01 -3.00 -2.98
CA ARG A 59 2.64 -3.23 -1.57
C ARG A 59 2.00 -2.00 -0.91
N ASN A 60 2.51 -0.80 -1.14
CA ASN A 60 1.92 0.45 -0.63
C ASN A 60 0.48 0.64 -1.11
N PHE A 61 0.23 0.51 -2.41
CA PHE A 61 -1.10 0.68 -2.98
C PHE A 61 -2.07 -0.38 -2.46
N LEU A 62 -1.64 -1.64 -2.42
CA LEU A 62 -2.45 -2.74 -1.90
C LEU A 62 -2.78 -2.55 -0.41
N ALA A 63 -1.79 -2.23 0.43
CA ALA A 63 -2.01 -1.96 1.85
C ALA A 63 -2.92 -0.75 2.07
N THR A 64 -2.72 0.34 1.33
CA THR A 64 -3.57 1.53 1.42
C THR A 64 -5.01 1.21 1.03
N LEU A 65 -5.23 0.47 -0.05
CA LEU A 65 -6.56 0.00 -0.46
C LEU A 65 -7.21 -0.87 0.64
N MET A 66 -6.46 -1.85 1.15
CA MET A 66 -6.98 -2.86 2.09
C MET A 66 -7.10 -2.36 3.53
N PHE A 67 -6.48 -1.24 3.91
CA PHE A 67 -6.61 -0.67 5.25
C PHE A 67 -7.48 0.59 5.29
N SER A 68 -7.86 1.13 4.13
CA SER A 68 -8.83 2.23 4.06
C SER A 68 -10.24 1.77 4.46
N HIS A 69 -10.98 2.65 5.13
CA HIS A 69 -12.40 2.41 5.43
C HIS A 69 -13.25 2.53 4.15
N GLY A 70 -14.13 1.56 3.91
CA GLY A 70 -14.91 1.41 2.67
C GLY A 70 -14.95 -0.04 2.20
N THR A 71 -15.35 -0.28 0.94
CA THR A 71 -15.30 -1.61 0.31
C THR A 71 -14.21 -1.61 -0.75
N PRO A 72 -13.08 -2.34 -0.55
CA PRO A 72 -12.01 -2.38 -1.53
C PRO A 72 -12.42 -3.20 -2.76
N MET A 73 -11.98 -2.76 -3.94
CA MET A 73 -12.05 -3.51 -5.19
C MET A 73 -10.62 -3.85 -5.63
N LEU A 74 -10.35 -5.12 -5.91
CA LEU A 74 -9.07 -5.59 -6.40
C LEU A 74 -9.22 -6.05 -7.85
N LEU A 75 -8.43 -5.48 -8.76
CA LEU A 75 -8.38 -5.92 -10.16
C LEU A 75 -7.72 -7.30 -10.24
N ALA A 76 -8.33 -8.22 -11.00
CA ALA A 76 -7.82 -9.59 -11.12
C ALA A 76 -6.42 -9.62 -11.75
N GLY A 77 -5.50 -10.29 -11.05
CA GLY A 77 -4.09 -10.44 -11.40
C GLY A 77 -3.16 -9.45 -10.70
N ASP A 78 -3.68 -8.35 -10.13
CA ASP A 78 -2.85 -7.38 -9.40
C ASP A 78 -2.28 -7.97 -8.10
N GLU A 79 -2.94 -9.00 -7.54
CA GLU A 79 -2.45 -9.70 -6.36
C GLU A 79 -1.09 -10.38 -6.58
N PHE A 80 -0.69 -10.62 -7.84
CA PHE A 80 0.62 -11.19 -8.18
C PHE A 80 1.33 -10.41 -9.30
N GLY A 81 0.90 -9.20 -9.62
CA GLY A 81 1.62 -8.32 -10.55
C GLY A 81 1.36 -8.58 -12.03
N ARG A 82 0.10 -8.86 -12.42
CA ARG A 82 -0.31 -8.89 -13.83
C ARG A 82 0.08 -7.59 -14.56
N SER A 83 0.54 -7.73 -15.78
CA SER A 83 0.91 -6.63 -16.69
C SER A 83 0.13 -6.75 -17.99
N GLN A 84 -0.21 -5.62 -18.59
CA GLN A 84 -0.65 -5.50 -19.98
C GLN A 84 0.43 -4.81 -20.83
N LEU A 85 1.69 -4.89 -20.40
CA LEU A 85 2.86 -4.34 -21.08
C LEU A 85 2.77 -2.83 -21.35
N GLY A 86 2.10 -2.09 -20.48
CA GLY A 86 1.90 -0.65 -20.66
C GLY A 86 0.72 -0.31 -21.58
N ASN A 87 -0.07 -1.29 -22.02
CA ASN A 87 -1.36 -1.02 -22.63
C ASN A 87 -2.37 -0.65 -21.52
N ASN A 88 -2.89 0.57 -21.55
CA ASN A 88 -3.84 1.06 -20.54
C ASN A 88 -5.30 0.99 -21.00
N ASN A 89 -5.53 0.35 -22.15
CA ASN A 89 -6.83 0.26 -22.81
C ASN A 89 -6.92 -1.05 -23.60
N GLY A 90 -6.65 -2.19 -22.94
CA GLY A 90 -6.59 -3.52 -23.58
C GLY A 90 -7.95 -4.08 -24.04
N TYR A 91 -8.90 -3.23 -24.41
CA TYR A 91 -10.30 -3.57 -24.68
C TYR A 91 -10.50 -4.50 -25.89
N CYS A 92 -9.63 -4.36 -26.90
CA CYS A 92 -9.65 -5.15 -28.14
C CYS A 92 -8.61 -6.27 -28.15
N GLN A 93 -7.86 -6.45 -27.07
CA GLN A 93 -6.81 -7.46 -26.96
C GLN A 93 -7.36 -8.77 -26.43
N ASP A 94 -7.68 -9.70 -27.33
CA ASP A 94 -7.84 -11.13 -26.98
C ASP A 94 -6.52 -11.87 -27.26
N SER A 95 -5.52 -11.54 -26.45
CA SER A 95 -4.13 -11.97 -26.61
C SER A 95 -3.41 -12.04 -25.26
N GLU A 96 -2.14 -12.44 -25.26
CA GLU A 96 -1.27 -12.48 -24.09
C GLU A 96 -1.14 -11.12 -23.37
N ILE A 97 -1.45 -9.99 -24.04
CA ILE A 97 -1.54 -8.66 -23.42
C ILE A 97 -2.64 -8.64 -22.35
N SER A 98 -3.79 -9.27 -22.60
CA SER A 98 -4.93 -9.22 -21.69
C SER A 98 -5.12 -10.51 -20.89
N TRP A 99 -4.61 -11.64 -21.34
CA TRP A 99 -4.74 -12.89 -20.59
C TRP A 99 -4.04 -12.84 -19.24
N VAL A 100 -4.59 -13.56 -18.27
CA VAL A 100 -3.98 -13.68 -16.94
C VAL A 100 -2.96 -14.82 -16.99
N ALA A 101 -1.68 -14.48 -16.90
CA ALA A 101 -0.60 -15.45 -16.84
C ALA A 101 -0.52 -16.12 -15.45
N TRP A 102 -0.62 -17.46 -15.41
CA TRP A 102 -0.57 -18.25 -14.18
C TRP A 102 0.74 -19.03 -13.99
N GLU A 103 1.48 -19.26 -15.07
CA GLU A 103 2.69 -20.09 -15.11
C GLU A 103 3.93 -19.24 -15.42
N ASN A 104 5.12 -19.77 -15.10
CA ASN A 104 6.41 -19.12 -15.37
C ASN A 104 6.56 -17.71 -14.78
N LEU A 105 5.89 -17.46 -13.66
CA LEU A 105 5.99 -16.20 -12.94
C LEU A 105 7.29 -16.13 -12.12
N PRO A 106 7.94 -14.95 -12.03
CA PRO A 106 9.12 -14.78 -11.18
C PRO A 106 8.74 -14.90 -9.70
N GLU A 107 9.75 -15.12 -8.85
CA GLU A 107 9.54 -15.29 -7.40
C GLU A 107 8.85 -14.08 -6.76
N SER A 108 9.15 -12.85 -7.23
CA SER A 108 8.52 -11.61 -6.75
C SER A 108 6.99 -11.63 -6.86
N ASN A 109 6.42 -12.32 -7.85
CA ASN A 109 4.98 -12.41 -8.03
C ASN A 109 4.34 -13.26 -6.92
N GLU A 110 5.00 -14.35 -6.50
CA GLU A 110 4.52 -15.16 -5.38
C GLU A 110 4.69 -14.42 -4.04
N GLN A 111 5.77 -13.65 -3.89
CA GLN A 111 5.97 -12.79 -2.72
C GLN A 111 4.86 -11.73 -2.61
N LEU A 112 4.48 -11.09 -3.73
CA LEU A 112 3.36 -10.15 -3.76
C LEU A 112 2.01 -10.84 -3.49
N ARG A 113 1.83 -12.08 -3.98
CA ARG A 113 0.64 -12.88 -3.71
C ARG A 113 0.49 -13.16 -2.22
N GLU A 114 1.56 -13.59 -1.56
CA GLU A 114 1.52 -13.86 -0.13
C GLU A 114 1.27 -12.59 0.69
N PHE A 115 1.92 -11.47 0.31
CA PHE A 115 1.63 -10.17 0.92
C PHE A 115 0.15 -9.78 0.77
N THR A 116 -0.41 -9.95 -0.44
CA THR A 116 -1.82 -9.63 -0.71
C THR A 116 -2.76 -10.50 0.12
N ARG A 117 -2.47 -11.79 0.26
CA ARG A 117 -3.22 -12.70 1.14
C ARG A 117 -3.15 -12.27 2.59
N GLN A 118 -1.97 -11.87 3.07
CA GLN A 118 -1.77 -11.41 4.44
C GLN A 118 -2.62 -10.17 4.75
N ILE A 119 -2.59 -9.13 3.92
CA ILE A 119 -3.35 -7.90 4.18
C ILE A 119 -4.87 -8.11 4.06
N ILE A 120 -5.33 -8.99 3.16
CA ILE A 120 -6.76 -9.35 3.06
C ILE A 120 -7.20 -10.09 4.33
N LYS A 121 -6.39 -11.05 4.79
CA LYS A 121 -6.63 -11.77 6.04
C LYS A 121 -6.72 -10.80 7.23
N LEU A 122 -5.75 -9.88 7.36
CA LEU A 122 -5.74 -8.87 8.41
C LEU A 122 -7.00 -8.00 8.36
N ARG A 123 -7.38 -7.48 7.19
CA ARG A 123 -8.60 -6.68 7.03
C ARG A 123 -9.85 -7.45 7.47
N HIS A 124 -9.93 -8.74 7.10
CA HIS A 124 -11.06 -9.58 7.43
C HIS A 124 -11.17 -9.83 8.95
N GLU A 125 -10.04 -10.16 9.58
CA GLU A 125 -9.96 -10.53 11.00
C GLU A 125 -10.05 -9.33 11.93
N GLN A 126 -9.66 -8.12 11.50
CA GLN A 126 -9.49 -6.96 12.37
C GLN A 126 -10.51 -5.84 12.05
N PRO A 127 -11.57 -5.67 12.87
CA PRO A 127 -12.62 -4.68 12.65
C PRO A 127 -12.13 -3.23 12.55
N LEU A 128 -11.00 -2.87 13.17
CA LEU A 128 -10.43 -1.53 13.04
C LEU A 128 -10.06 -1.16 11.59
N LEU A 129 -9.74 -2.16 10.76
CA LEU A 129 -9.36 -1.99 9.36
C LEU A 129 -10.59 -1.97 8.43
N ARG A 130 -11.80 -2.22 8.94
CA ARG A 130 -13.06 -2.17 8.19
C ARG A 130 -14.17 -1.50 9.02
N ARG A 131 -14.58 -0.31 8.64
CA ARG A 131 -15.58 0.45 9.40
C ARG A 131 -16.99 0.24 8.88
N GLU A 132 -17.86 -0.36 9.70
CA GLU A 132 -19.28 -0.59 9.38
C GLU A 132 -20.16 0.63 9.69
N ASN A 133 -19.79 1.44 10.69
CA ASN A 133 -20.59 2.56 11.17
C ASN A 133 -19.70 3.72 11.62
N TRP A 134 -20.09 4.96 11.32
CA TRP A 134 -19.37 6.17 11.75
C TRP A 134 -19.70 6.62 13.18
N ARG A 135 -20.68 5.97 13.84
CA ARG A 135 -21.14 6.24 15.22
C ARG A 135 -20.74 5.13 16.20
N ASP A 136 -19.63 4.47 15.91
CA ASP A 136 -19.11 3.29 16.61
C ASP A 136 -18.13 3.62 17.74
N GLY A 137 -17.90 4.91 18.01
CA GLY A 137 -16.95 5.37 19.03
C GLY A 137 -15.48 5.24 18.61
N MET A 138 -15.20 4.99 17.33
CA MET A 138 -13.84 4.94 16.81
C MET A 138 -13.15 6.30 16.95
N ASP A 139 -12.02 6.29 17.64
CA ASP A 139 -11.13 7.42 17.86
C ASP A 139 -10.06 7.44 16.76
N ILE A 140 -9.91 8.59 16.09
CA ILE A 140 -8.96 8.78 14.99
C ILE A 140 -8.07 9.96 15.36
N LYS A 141 -6.75 9.75 15.33
CA LYS A 141 -5.76 10.80 15.57
C LYS A 141 -4.70 10.76 14.49
N TRP A 142 -4.24 11.95 14.10
CA TRP A 142 -3.17 12.12 13.13
C TRP A 142 -1.93 12.69 13.82
N PHE A 143 -0.78 12.11 13.50
CA PHE A 143 0.52 12.46 14.07
C PHE A 143 1.48 12.89 12.96
N ASN A 144 2.35 13.83 13.27
CA ASN A 144 3.50 14.15 12.43
C ASN A 144 4.69 13.23 12.78
N ALA A 145 5.73 13.25 11.95
CA ALA A 145 6.94 12.44 12.18
C ALA A 145 7.68 12.75 13.49
N GLY A 146 7.48 13.93 14.08
CA GLY A 146 8.03 14.28 15.40
C GLY A 146 7.20 13.76 16.58
N GLY A 147 6.22 12.88 16.36
CA GLY A 147 5.41 12.25 17.41
C GLY A 147 4.33 13.14 18.02
N GLY A 148 4.26 14.41 17.63
CA GLY A 148 3.18 15.33 17.97
C GLY A 148 1.97 15.16 17.07
N PHE A 149 0.86 15.80 17.42
CA PHE A 149 -0.32 15.84 16.54
C PHE A 149 -0.01 16.56 15.22
N GLN A 150 -0.60 16.08 14.13
CA GLN A 150 -0.55 16.74 12.83
C GLN A 150 -1.23 18.11 12.91
N THR A 151 -0.51 19.16 12.56
CA THR A 151 -1.01 20.56 12.58
C THR A 151 -1.69 20.92 11.26
N SER A 152 -2.44 22.03 11.26
CA SER A 152 -3.16 22.52 10.07
C SER A 152 -2.22 22.80 8.90
N GLU A 153 -1.08 23.44 9.16
CA GLU A 153 -0.09 23.83 8.15
C GLU A 153 0.59 22.61 7.51
N GLN A 154 0.83 21.55 8.28
CA GLN A 154 1.50 20.34 7.81
C GLN A 154 0.64 19.49 6.84
N TRP A 155 -0.67 19.74 6.75
CA TRP A 155 -1.55 19.05 5.80
C TRP A 155 -1.31 19.46 4.35
N ASP A 156 -0.89 20.70 4.12
CA ASP A 156 -0.72 21.24 2.76
C ASP A 156 0.62 20.84 2.13
N GLU A 157 1.55 20.26 2.90
CA GLU A 157 2.94 20.02 2.49
C GLU A 157 3.24 18.58 2.02
N GLY A 158 2.24 17.68 2.00
CA GLY A 158 2.44 16.28 1.58
C GLY A 158 3.39 15.50 2.49
N SER A 159 3.23 15.65 3.81
CA SER A 159 4.17 15.20 4.84
C SER A 159 4.08 13.70 5.19
N THR A 160 5.11 13.20 5.89
CA THR A 160 5.08 11.89 6.55
C THR A 160 4.10 11.95 7.72
N ILE A 161 3.12 11.06 7.72
CA ILE A 161 2.00 11.08 8.66
C ILE A 161 1.83 9.74 9.38
N GLY A 162 1.38 9.82 10.63
CA GLY A 162 0.91 8.69 11.41
C GLY A 162 -0.60 8.77 11.61
N LEU A 163 -1.32 7.69 11.36
CA LEU A 163 -2.74 7.52 11.59
C LEU A 163 -2.95 6.52 12.73
N TYR A 164 -3.47 7.01 13.84
CA TYR A 164 -3.97 6.17 14.92
C TYR A 164 -5.47 5.92 14.74
N ILE A 165 -5.87 4.66 14.94
CA ILE A 165 -7.28 4.26 15.02
C ILE A 165 -7.45 3.43 16.30
N GLY A 166 -8.39 3.83 17.16
CA GLY A 166 -8.68 3.13 18.40
C GLY A 166 -10.18 2.88 18.58
N ARG A 167 -10.53 1.76 19.22
CA ARG A 167 -11.88 1.45 19.69
C ARG A 167 -11.82 0.80 21.06
N GLY A 168 -12.28 1.53 22.07
CA GLY A 168 -12.21 1.08 23.45
C GLY A 168 -13.08 -0.14 23.76
N ASP A 169 -14.17 -0.35 23.03
CA ASP A 169 -15.08 -1.48 23.22
C ASP A 169 -14.52 -2.81 22.72
N LEU A 170 -13.52 -2.80 21.83
CA LEU A 170 -12.87 -4.02 21.33
C LEU A 170 -11.82 -4.60 22.29
N LYS A 171 -11.49 -3.91 23.40
CA LYS A 171 -10.42 -4.33 24.33
C LYS A 171 -10.64 -5.70 24.96
N GLU A 172 -11.89 -6.08 25.16
CA GLU A 172 -12.27 -7.34 25.83
C GLU A 172 -12.40 -8.52 24.84
N GLU A 173 -12.24 -8.27 23.53
CA GLU A 173 -12.37 -9.31 22.49
C GLU A 173 -11.01 -9.96 22.20
N GLU A 174 -10.86 -11.23 22.58
CA GLU A 174 -9.62 -11.97 22.37
C GLU A 174 -9.26 -12.08 20.87
N GLY A 175 -8.01 -11.75 20.53
CA GLY A 175 -7.51 -11.80 19.16
C GLY A 175 -7.92 -10.61 18.28
N ILE A 176 -8.72 -9.68 18.80
CA ILE A 176 -9.15 -8.47 18.11
C ILE A 176 -8.33 -7.27 18.60
N TRP A 177 -7.82 -6.48 17.65
CA TRP A 177 -7.07 -5.28 17.98
C TRP A 177 -7.99 -4.13 18.38
N HIS A 178 -7.61 -3.42 19.44
CA HIS A 178 -8.33 -2.23 19.92
C HIS A 178 -7.60 -0.91 19.62
N ASP A 179 -6.32 -0.97 19.22
CA ASP A 179 -5.50 0.18 18.85
C ASP A 179 -4.55 -0.21 17.70
N VAL A 180 -4.55 0.58 16.62
CA VAL A 180 -3.58 0.47 15.52
C VAL A 180 -2.95 1.83 15.21
N LEU A 181 -1.73 1.79 14.70
CA LEU A 181 -0.99 2.95 14.22
C LEU A 181 -0.41 2.61 12.84
N LEU A 182 -0.87 3.32 11.82
CA LEU A 182 -0.35 3.26 10.45
C LEU A 182 0.60 4.44 10.25
N LEU A 183 1.78 4.21 9.69
CA LEU A 183 2.72 5.27 9.33
C LEU A 183 2.89 5.28 7.82
N PHE A 184 2.91 6.46 7.21
CA PHE A 184 3.06 6.67 5.78
C PHE A 184 4.22 7.61 5.51
N ASN A 185 5.21 7.15 4.75
CA ASN A 185 6.28 7.97 4.22
C ASN A 185 6.19 8.02 2.70
N PRO A 186 5.67 9.13 2.11
CA PRO A 186 5.59 9.26 0.66
C PRO A 186 6.92 9.64 0.00
N PHE A 187 7.90 10.12 0.78
CA PHE A 187 9.16 10.64 0.27
C PHE A 187 10.16 9.54 -0.07
N GLU A 188 11.12 9.85 -0.95
CA GLU A 188 12.17 8.91 -1.31
C GLU A 188 13.16 8.61 -0.17
N GLY A 189 13.39 9.58 0.72
CA GLY A 189 14.31 9.43 1.85
C GLY A 189 13.67 8.71 3.04
N ASN A 190 14.52 8.07 3.85
CA ASN A 190 14.12 7.54 5.16
C ASN A 190 13.78 8.70 6.11
N VAL A 191 12.74 8.54 6.90
CA VAL A 191 12.29 9.55 7.88
C VAL A 191 12.28 8.92 9.27
N PRO A 192 13.00 9.50 10.26
CA PRO A 192 12.82 9.09 11.64
C PRO A 192 11.42 9.51 12.10
N PHE A 193 10.62 8.52 12.51
CA PHE A 193 9.28 8.74 13.05
C PHE A 193 9.30 8.45 14.55
N GLN A 194 9.05 9.47 15.37
CA GLN A 194 8.93 9.33 16.81
C GLN A 194 7.59 8.68 17.14
N ILE A 195 7.62 7.40 17.51
CA ILE A 195 6.39 6.62 17.73
C ILE A 195 5.65 7.16 18.95
N PRO A 196 4.39 7.62 18.80
CA PRO A 196 3.66 8.24 19.89
C PRO A 196 3.38 7.23 21.01
N GLN A 197 3.87 7.52 22.22
CA GLN A 197 3.71 6.66 23.40
C GLN A 197 2.54 7.13 24.26
N PHE A 198 1.32 6.82 23.85
CA PHE A 198 0.14 7.00 24.69
C PHE A 198 -0.45 5.65 25.07
N GLY A 199 -1.02 5.56 26.28
CA GLY A 199 -1.58 4.33 26.87
C GLY A 199 -0.54 3.29 27.31
N GLU A 200 -1.01 2.07 27.59
CA GLU A 200 -0.20 0.97 28.13
C GLU A 200 0.09 -0.09 27.07
N GLY A 201 1.19 -0.85 27.24
CA GLY A 201 1.57 -2.00 26.41
C GLY A 201 2.61 -1.72 25.31
N GLY A 202 2.72 -0.48 24.83
CA GLY A 202 3.61 -0.14 23.72
C GLY A 202 3.05 -0.56 22.35
N TRP A 203 3.91 -0.59 21.33
CA TRP A 203 3.54 -0.90 19.94
C TRP A 203 4.29 -2.11 19.41
N VAL A 204 3.60 -2.97 18.67
CA VAL A 204 4.18 -4.12 17.96
C VAL A 204 4.08 -3.88 16.47
N LEU A 205 5.20 -3.90 15.76
CA LEU A 205 5.22 -3.84 14.29
C LEU A 205 4.60 -5.11 13.73
N GLU A 206 3.48 -4.98 13.04
CA GLU A 206 2.79 -6.11 12.41
C GLU A 206 3.27 -6.34 10.98
N MET A 207 3.49 -5.26 10.22
CA MET A 207 4.07 -5.33 8.88
C MET A 207 4.67 -3.99 8.43
N THR A 208 5.56 -4.05 7.44
CA THR A 208 6.01 -2.89 6.66
C THR A 208 6.11 -3.26 5.18
N THR A 209 5.87 -2.30 4.28
CA THR A 209 5.96 -2.54 2.82
C THR A 209 7.39 -2.52 2.30
N SER A 210 8.33 -1.92 3.05
CA SER A 210 9.75 -1.86 2.72
C SER A 210 10.42 -3.24 2.77
N ASP A 211 10.04 -4.05 3.75
CA ASP A 211 10.43 -5.44 3.93
C ASP A 211 9.31 -6.17 4.68
N TYR A 212 8.46 -6.87 3.93
CA TYR A 212 7.27 -7.53 4.48
C TYR A 212 7.59 -8.74 5.38
N SER A 213 8.86 -9.14 5.46
CA SER A 213 9.31 -10.17 6.42
C SER A 213 9.50 -9.61 7.84
N LYS A 214 9.73 -8.30 7.98
CA LYS A 214 9.92 -7.64 9.28
C LYS A 214 8.58 -7.52 10.04
N LYS A 215 8.53 -8.16 11.21
CA LYS A 215 7.40 -8.10 12.15
C LYS A 215 7.85 -8.41 13.58
N GLY A 216 6.98 -8.13 14.55
CA GLY A 216 7.19 -8.46 15.97
C GLY A 216 8.12 -7.51 16.73
N LEU A 217 8.59 -6.42 16.10
CA LEU A 217 9.38 -5.40 16.79
C LEU A 217 8.50 -4.71 17.84
N VAL A 218 8.90 -4.80 19.11
CA VAL A 218 8.17 -4.21 20.24
C VAL A 218 8.82 -2.90 20.67
N ILE A 219 8.02 -1.83 20.74
CA ILE A 219 8.41 -0.48 21.14
C ILE A 219 7.63 -0.09 22.40
N THR A 220 8.27 -0.15 23.56
CA THR A 220 7.69 0.16 24.88
C THR A 220 8.17 1.47 25.49
N LYS A 221 9.09 2.15 24.81
CA LYS A 221 9.66 3.42 25.21
C LYS A 221 9.72 4.32 23.99
N GLU A 222 9.68 5.62 24.27
CA GLU A 222 9.84 6.65 23.26
C GLU A 222 11.18 6.46 22.53
N ARG A 223 11.09 6.30 21.22
CA ARG A 223 12.24 6.15 20.32
C ARG A 223 11.82 6.48 18.90
N ASP A 224 12.81 6.81 18.09
CA ASP A 224 12.62 6.90 16.65
C ASP A 224 12.50 5.50 16.05
N PHE A 225 11.54 5.36 15.15
CA PHE A 225 11.44 4.27 14.19
C PHE A 225 11.84 4.83 12.83
N GLU A 226 12.91 4.30 12.25
CA GLU A 226 13.32 4.69 10.90
C GLU A 226 12.34 4.10 9.89
N LEU A 227 11.50 4.95 9.30
CA LEU A 227 10.53 4.56 8.29
C LEU A 227 11.16 4.76 6.92
N GLU A 228 11.37 3.67 6.17
CA GLU A 228 12.08 3.73 4.90
C GLU A 228 11.33 4.60 3.87
N GLY A 229 12.06 5.11 2.88
CA GLY A 229 11.48 5.88 1.79
C GLY A 229 10.35 5.16 1.06
N ARG A 230 9.28 5.90 0.70
CA ARG A 230 8.13 5.43 -0.06
C ARG A 230 7.57 4.14 0.56
N SER A 231 7.29 4.15 1.85
CA SER A 231 6.87 2.96 2.59
C SER A 231 5.71 3.23 3.55
N LEU A 232 5.08 2.14 3.98
CA LEU A 232 4.01 2.11 4.96
C LEU A 232 4.34 1.07 6.03
N ALA A 233 4.14 1.43 7.30
CA ALA A 233 4.24 0.50 8.44
C ALA A 233 2.92 0.44 9.21
N LEU A 234 2.52 -0.77 9.64
CA LEU A 234 1.37 -0.99 10.50
C LEU A 234 1.85 -1.53 11.84
N PHE A 235 1.45 -0.84 12.90
CA PHE A 235 1.61 -1.27 14.27
C PHE A 235 0.25 -1.55 14.90
N ARG A 236 0.25 -2.47 15.85
CA ARG A 236 -0.87 -2.72 16.75
C ARG A 236 -0.40 -2.59 18.20
N ARG A 237 -1.33 -2.45 19.12
CA ARG A 237 -1.02 -2.75 20.53
C ARG A 237 -0.93 -4.26 20.78
N PRO A 238 -0.10 -4.68 21.76
CA PRO A 238 0.07 -6.08 22.14
C PRO A 238 -1.24 -6.81 22.40
#